data_AF-A0A0T6BIT1-F1
#
_entry.id   AF-A0A0T6BIT1-F1
#
_cell.length_a   1.000
_cell.length_b   1.000
_cell.length_c   1.000
_cell.angle_alpha   90.00
_cell.angle_beta   90.00
_cell.angle_gamma   90.00
#
_symmetry.space_group_name_H-M   'P 1'
#
loop_
_entity.id
_entity.type
_entity.pdbx_description
1 polymer ?
#
loop_
_entity_poly.entity_id
_entity_poly.type
_entity_poly.pdbx_seq_one_letter_code
_entity_poly.pdbx_strand_id
1 'polypeptide(L)'
;MKKIDQLLEKQDKLLEEVEFYLEAFQNESPIRTIVTDKTTPSDFLKGEKLEDIGFVSGIDEEGNVVFEQFWSNNKILQFTLKGELVLDLQLLVYNEEENSPGRKLSQAIGLLEEALRVQTDIDELESRRGEK
;
A
#
# COMPACT_ATOMS: atom_id res chain seq x y z
N MET A 1 -24.67 -17.98 -3.63
CA MET A 1 -23.25 -18.39 -3.66
C MET A 1 -22.43 -17.24 -4.17
N LYS A 2 -22.37 -16.95 -5.47
CA LYS A 2 -21.53 -15.86 -6.03
C LYS A 2 -21.50 -14.52 -5.27
N LYS A 3 -22.62 -14.05 -4.71
CA LYS A 3 -22.67 -12.79 -3.94
C LYS A 3 -22.03 -12.89 -2.55
N ILE A 4 -22.22 -13.99 -1.82
CA ILE A 4 -21.57 -14.18 -0.50
C ILE A 4 -20.07 -14.35 -0.71
N ASP A 5 -19.68 -15.16 -1.70
CA ASP A 5 -18.27 -15.38 -2.04
C ASP A 5 -17.56 -14.04 -2.39
N GLN A 6 -18.23 -13.16 -3.13
CA GLN A 6 -17.73 -11.80 -3.42
C GLN A 6 -17.62 -10.90 -2.19
N LEU A 7 -18.55 -11.02 -1.24
CA LEU A 7 -18.52 -10.24 0.00
C LEU A 7 -17.41 -10.73 0.93
N LEU A 8 -17.20 -12.04 1.02
CA LEU A 8 -16.08 -12.64 1.76
C LEU A 8 -14.74 -12.19 1.17
N GLU A 9 -14.57 -12.30 -0.15
CA GLU A 9 -13.33 -11.82 -0.81
C GLU A 9 -13.10 -10.32 -0.58
N LYS A 10 -14.17 -9.51 -0.57
CA LYS A 10 -14.07 -8.09 -0.24
C LYS A 10 -13.66 -7.88 1.22
N GLN A 11 -14.23 -8.65 2.14
CA GLN A 11 -13.91 -8.56 3.56
C GLN A 11 -12.46 -8.93 3.83
N ASP A 12 -11.97 -10.01 3.24
CA ASP A 12 -10.57 -10.46 3.38
C ASP A 12 -9.61 -9.35 2.94
N LYS A 13 -9.85 -8.74 1.76
CA LYS A 13 -9.05 -7.60 1.26
C LYS A 13 -9.07 -6.40 2.21
N LEU A 14 -10.23 -6.06 2.77
CA LEU A 14 -10.32 -4.96 3.75
C LEU A 14 -9.50 -5.26 5.00
N LEU A 15 -9.52 -6.51 5.48
CA LEU A 15 -8.76 -6.91 6.67
C LEU A 15 -7.24 -6.94 6.40
N GLU A 16 -6.82 -7.39 5.22
CA GLU A 16 -5.42 -7.30 4.78
C GLU A 16 -4.94 -5.84 4.75
N GLU A 17 -5.75 -4.92 4.22
CA GLU A 17 -5.41 -3.49 4.23
C GLU A 17 -5.37 -2.91 5.65
N VAL A 18 -6.26 -3.32 6.55
CA VAL A 18 -6.22 -2.92 7.97
C VAL A 18 -4.90 -3.35 8.60
N GLU A 19 -4.52 -4.61 8.41
CA GLU A 19 -3.26 -5.16 8.92
C GLU A 19 -2.07 -4.34 8.45
N PHE A 20 -2.01 -4.03 7.14
CA PHE A 20 -1.00 -3.16 6.56
C PHE A 20 -0.88 -1.80 7.27
N TYR A 21 -2.00 -1.08 7.50
CA TYR A 21 -1.96 0.22 8.19
C TYR A 21 -1.56 0.10 9.66
N LEU A 22 -1.98 -0.96 10.35
CA LEU A 22 -1.64 -1.20 11.76
C LEU A 22 -0.17 -1.56 11.92
N GLU A 23 0.38 -2.42 11.07
CA GLU A 23 1.81 -2.75 11.05
C GLU A 23 2.65 -1.50 10.77
N ALA A 24 2.25 -0.69 9.78
CA ALA A 24 2.93 0.56 9.46
C ALA A 24 2.87 1.59 10.59
N PHE A 25 1.83 1.55 11.44
CA PHE A 25 1.76 2.34 12.66
C PHE A 25 2.70 1.79 13.74
N GLN A 26 2.62 0.49 14.03
CA GLN A 26 3.39 -0.16 15.10
C GLN A 26 4.90 -0.10 14.86
N ASN A 27 5.32 -0.25 13.61
CA ASN A 27 6.73 -0.24 13.22
C ASN A 27 7.22 1.15 12.81
N GLU A 28 6.42 2.20 13.01
CA GLU A 28 6.70 3.57 12.58
C GLU A 28 7.12 3.68 11.10
N SER A 29 6.68 2.73 10.27
CA SER A 29 7.15 2.58 8.89
C SER A 29 6.38 3.50 7.95
N PRO A 30 7.04 4.21 7.01
CA PRO A 30 6.35 5.10 6.09
C PRO A 30 5.50 4.30 5.08
N ILE A 31 4.27 4.76 4.86
CA ILE A 31 3.38 4.32 3.80
C ILE A 31 3.64 5.19 2.58
N ARG A 32 3.85 4.55 1.42
CA ARG A 32 4.20 5.23 0.17
C ARG A 32 3.19 4.86 -0.90
N THR A 33 2.86 5.83 -1.76
CA THR A 33 1.93 5.61 -2.86
C THR A 33 2.71 5.32 -4.12
N ILE A 34 2.49 4.15 -4.72
CA ILE A 34 3.02 3.80 -6.04
C ILE A 34 2.24 4.57 -7.11
N VAL A 35 2.95 5.27 -7.99
CA VAL A 35 2.38 6.07 -9.09
C VAL A 35 2.97 5.72 -10.46
N THR A 36 3.72 4.62 -10.56
CA THR A 36 4.39 4.16 -11.78
C THR A 36 3.46 4.12 -12.99
N ASP A 37 2.22 3.63 -12.84
CA ASP A 37 1.27 3.52 -13.95
C ASP A 37 0.66 4.87 -14.38
N LYS A 38 0.90 5.95 -13.63
CA LYS A 38 0.25 7.26 -13.82
C LYS A 38 1.15 8.28 -14.51
N THR A 39 2.45 8.01 -14.64
CA THR A 39 3.42 8.98 -15.14
C THR A 39 4.69 8.30 -15.65
N THR A 40 5.56 9.06 -16.34
CA THR A 40 6.90 8.59 -16.74
C THR A 40 7.94 9.04 -15.72
N PRO A 41 9.10 8.36 -15.58
CA PRO A 41 10.17 8.83 -14.69
C PRO A 41 10.64 10.25 -15.01
N SER A 42 10.69 10.62 -16.30
CA SER A 42 11.09 11.98 -16.72
C SER A 42 10.09 13.04 -16.26
N ASP A 43 8.79 12.78 -16.41
CA ASP A 43 7.76 13.74 -15.98
C ASP A 43 7.66 13.76 -14.45
N PHE A 44 7.82 12.61 -13.81
CA PHE A 44 7.83 12.47 -12.35
C PHE A 44 8.93 13.29 -11.70
N LEU A 45 10.13 13.33 -12.28
CA LEU A 45 11.28 14.06 -11.73
C LEU A 45 11.45 15.47 -12.31
N LYS A 46 10.52 15.94 -13.15
CA LYS A 46 10.65 17.23 -13.84
C LYS A 46 10.68 18.39 -12.84
N GLY A 47 11.82 19.07 -12.78
CA GLY A 47 12.03 20.20 -11.87
C GLY A 47 12.40 19.79 -10.44
N GLU A 48 12.53 18.49 -10.19
CA GLU A 48 12.93 17.95 -8.89
C GLU A 48 14.45 17.93 -8.74
N LYS A 49 14.90 17.93 -7.49
CA LYS A 49 16.31 17.84 -7.11
C LYS A 49 16.54 16.52 -6.39
N LEU A 50 17.66 15.89 -6.71
CA LEU A 50 18.14 14.74 -5.95
C LEU A 50 18.58 15.23 -4.57
N GLU A 51 17.98 14.68 -3.52
CA GLU A 51 18.29 15.01 -2.12
C GLU A 51 19.23 13.97 -1.51
N ASP A 52 19.05 12.69 -1.87
CA ASP A 52 19.93 11.60 -1.49
C ASP A 52 20.19 10.71 -2.70
N ILE A 53 21.49 10.42 -2.95
CA ILE A 53 21.95 9.55 -4.03
C ILE A 53 21.40 8.13 -3.92
N GLY A 54 20.95 7.75 -2.72
CA GLY A 54 20.20 6.55 -2.44
C GLY A 54 20.94 5.53 -1.60
N PHE A 55 20.16 4.61 -1.01
CA PHE A 55 20.68 3.52 -0.20
C PHE A 55 19.96 2.20 -0.53
N VAL A 56 20.59 1.08 -0.16
CA VAL A 56 19.96 -0.24 -0.24
C VAL A 56 18.92 -0.32 0.87
N SER A 57 17.63 -0.26 0.51
CA SER A 57 16.53 -0.33 1.46
C SER A 57 16.20 -1.76 1.89
N GLY A 58 16.62 -2.77 1.12
CA GLY A 58 16.45 -4.16 1.51
C GLY A 58 16.86 -5.17 0.44
N ILE A 59 16.47 -6.42 0.70
CA ILE A 59 16.56 -7.55 -0.23
C ILE A 59 15.15 -8.15 -0.28
N ASP A 60 14.61 -8.34 -1.48
CA ASP A 60 13.29 -8.95 -1.67
C ASP A 60 13.32 -10.48 -1.42
N GLU A 61 12.14 -11.11 -1.48
CA GLU A 61 12.01 -12.56 -1.23
C GLU A 61 12.78 -13.44 -2.23
N GLU A 62 13.10 -12.92 -3.41
CA GLU A 62 13.86 -13.60 -4.45
C GLU A 62 15.38 -13.36 -4.35
N GLY A 63 15.82 -12.55 -3.39
CA GLY A 63 17.23 -12.18 -3.19
C GLY A 63 17.70 -11.01 -4.05
N ASN A 64 16.78 -10.26 -4.69
CA ASN A 64 17.12 -9.06 -5.45
C ASN A 64 17.31 -7.87 -4.50
N VAL A 65 18.24 -6.99 -4.85
CA VAL A 65 18.54 -5.80 -4.05
C VAL A 65 17.49 -4.72 -4.35
N VAL A 66 16.89 -4.17 -3.30
CA VAL A 66 16.01 -3.01 -3.40
C VAL A 66 16.82 -1.75 -3.06
N PHE A 67 16.87 -0.82 -4.00
CA PHE A 67 17.63 0.43 -3.89
C PHE A 67 16.70 1.63 -4.06
N GLU A 68 16.84 2.63 -3.21
CA GLU A 68 15.95 3.81 -3.19
C GLU A 68 16.73 5.10 -3.34
N GLN A 69 16.26 6.02 -4.18
CA GLN A 69 16.76 7.39 -4.29
C GLN A 69 15.70 8.39 -3.86
N PHE A 70 16.10 9.39 -3.08
CA PHE A 70 15.19 10.40 -2.54
C PHE A 70 15.36 11.71 -3.28
N TRP A 71 14.23 12.26 -3.69
CA TRP A 71 14.10 13.48 -4.45
C TRP A 71 13.18 14.45 -3.72
N SER A 72 13.35 15.74 -4.03
CA SER A 72 12.51 16.80 -3.52
C SER A 72 11.02 16.54 -3.76
N ASN A 73 10.18 17.24 -3.00
CA ASN A 73 8.73 17.07 -3.01
C ASN A 73 8.31 15.63 -2.69
N ASN A 74 9.06 14.98 -1.78
CA ASN A 74 8.79 13.65 -1.24
C ASN A 74 8.69 12.54 -2.30
N LYS A 75 9.49 12.65 -3.36
CA LYS A 75 9.52 11.67 -4.46
C LYS A 75 10.62 10.66 -4.23
N ILE A 76 10.33 9.40 -4.51
CA ILE A 76 11.27 8.30 -4.35
C ILE A 76 11.28 7.48 -5.64
N LEU A 77 12.48 7.16 -6.11
CA LEU A 77 12.67 6.12 -7.12
C LEU A 77 13.13 4.86 -6.41
N GLN A 78 12.37 3.78 -6.53
CA GLN A 78 12.76 2.47 -6.02
C GLN A 78 13.12 1.59 -7.22
N PHE A 79 14.30 0.98 -7.16
CA PHE A 79 14.81 0.06 -8.15
C PHE A 79 14.93 -1.32 -7.53
N THR A 80 14.49 -2.35 -8.24
CA THR A 80 14.78 -3.74 -7.89
C THR A 80 15.87 -4.25 -8.83
N LEU A 81 16.98 -4.71 -8.26
CA LEU A 81 18.21 -5.03 -8.96
C LEU A 81 18.61 -6.50 -8.79
N LYS A 82 19.00 -7.15 -9.89
CA LYS A 82 19.63 -8.47 -9.88
C LYS A 82 21.06 -8.36 -10.40
N GLY A 83 22.01 -8.23 -9.48
CA GLY A 83 23.37 -7.81 -9.82
C GLY A 83 23.36 -6.37 -10.35
N GLU A 84 23.85 -6.16 -11.56
CA GLU A 84 23.87 -4.84 -12.22
C GLU A 84 22.62 -4.57 -13.08
N LEU A 85 21.70 -5.54 -13.19
CA LEU A 85 20.50 -5.41 -14.01
C LEU A 85 19.35 -4.80 -13.20
N VAL A 86 18.74 -3.74 -13.74
CA VAL A 86 17.45 -3.20 -13.24
C VAL A 86 16.32 -4.10 -13.74
N LEU A 87 15.61 -4.74 -12.80
CA LEU A 87 14.45 -5.57 -13.08
C LEU A 87 13.14 -4.77 -13.07
N ASP A 88 13.02 -3.87 -12.10
CA ASP A 88 11.83 -3.04 -11.90
C ASP A 88 12.21 -1.62 -11.46
N LEU A 89 11.35 -0.66 -11.80
CA LEU A 89 11.42 0.72 -11.37
C LEU A 89 10.04 1.17 -10.89
N GLN A 90 9.94 1.53 -9.61
CA GLN A 90 8.75 2.11 -9.03
C GLN A 90 8.94 3.60 -8.73
N LEU A 91 7.90 4.36 -9.07
CA LEU A 91 7.80 5.78 -8.74
C LEU A 91 6.90 5.92 -7.51
N LEU A 92 7.46 6.38 -6.40
CA LEU A 92 6.73 6.46 -5.13
C LEU A 92 6.64 7.90 -4.65
N VAL A 93 5.51 8.24 -4.04
CA VAL A 93 5.32 9.51 -3.34
C VAL A 93 5.09 9.25 -1.87
N TYR A 94 5.83 9.96 -1.03
CA TYR A 94 5.61 10.01 0.40
C TYR A 94 4.77 11.24 0.75
N ASN A 95 3.62 11.04 1.38
CA ASN A 95 2.81 12.15 1.87
C ASN A 95 2.92 12.21 3.39
N GLU A 96 3.62 13.23 3.91
CA GLU A 96 3.84 13.42 5.34
C GLU A 96 2.54 13.52 6.14
N GLU A 97 1.52 14.21 5.61
CA GLU A 97 0.25 14.39 6.32
C GLU A 97 -0.43 13.03 6.53
N GLU A 98 -0.56 12.25 5.45
CA GLU A 98 -1.15 10.91 5.46
C GLU A 98 -0.34 9.91 6.29
N ASN A 99 0.96 10.17 6.48
CA ASN A 99 1.85 9.30 7.26
C ASN A 99 1.87 9.59 8.76
N SER A 100 1.16 10.61 9.23
CA SER A 100 1.05 10.86 10.65
C SER A 100 0.41 9.67 11.39
N PRO A 101 0.82 9.36 12.64
CA PRO A 101 0.28 8.22 13.39
C PRO A 101 -1.25 8.26 13.51
N GLY A 102 -1.82 9.46 13.70
CA GLY A 102 -3.27 9.66 13.77
C GLY A 102 -3.99 9.36 12.46
N ARG A 103 -3.39 9.71 11.31
CA ARG A 103 -3.96 9.40 9.99
C ARG A 103 -3.90 7.90 9.69
N LYS A 104 -2.77 7.22 9.96
CA LYS A 104 -2.65 5.77 9.81
C LYS A 104 -3.72 5.01 10.60
N LEU A 105 -3.92 5.37 11.87
CA LEU A 105 -4.98 4.78 12.70
C LEU A 105 -6.39 5.09 12.17
N SER A 106 -6.60 6.32 11.69
CA SER A 106 -7.90 6.73 11.14
C SER A 106 -8.24 5.94 9.86
N GLN A 107 -7.26 5.64 9.01
CA GLN A 107 -7.44 4.77 7.83
C GLN A 107 -7.81 3.34 8.26
N ALA A 108 -7.07 2.76 9.21
CA ALA A 108 -7.36 1.43 9.74
C ALA A 108 -8.78 1.33 10.35
N ILE A 109 -9.21 2.36 11.10
CA ILE A 109 -10.57 2.41 11.67
C ILE A 109 -11.62 2.45 10.56
N GLY A 110 -11.44 3.29 9.53
CA GLY A 110 -12.40 3.40 8.43
C GLY A 110 -12.56 2.08 7.67
N LEU A 111 -11.46 1.37 7.41
CA LEU A 111 -11.48 0.06 6.77
C LEU A 111 -12.16 -1.00 7.64
N LEU A 112 -11.92 -1.01 8.96
CA LEU A 112 -12.61 -1.90 9.90
C LEU A 112 -14.12 -1.63 9.96
N GLU A 113 -14.55 -0.37 9.93
CA GLU A 113 -15.96 -0.02 9.87
C GLU A 113 -16.61 -0.53 8.57
N GLU A 114 -15.89 -0.48 7.44
CA GLU A 114 -16.37 -1.06 6.18
C GLU A 114 -16.44 -2.59 6.25
N ALA A 115 -15.42 -3.25 6.80
CA ALA A 115 -15.41 -4.71 6.96
C ALA A 115 -16.56 -5.20 7.84
N LEU A 116 -16.93 -4.43 8.89
CA LEU A 116 -18.08 -4.71 9.74
C LEU A 116 -19.41 -4.57 9.00
N ARG A 117 -19.54 -3.58 8.11
CA ARG A 117 -20.71 -3.45 7.24
C ARG A 117 -20.84 -4.64 6.29
N VAL A 118 -19.72 -5.08 5.71
CA VAL A 118 -19.69 -6.27 4.85
C VAL A 118 -20.09 -7.53 5.62
N GLN A 119 -19.64 -7.70 6.87
CA GLN A 119 -20.08 -8.80 7.74
C GLN A 119 -21.60 -8.78 7.94
N THR A 120 -22.15 -7.60 8.23
CA THR A 120 -23.58 -7.42 8.45
C THR A 120 -24.38 -7.83 7.20
N ASP A 121 -23.92 -7.44 6.00
CA ASP A 121 -24.53 -7.85 4.73
C ASP A 121 -24.48 -9.38 4.52
N ILE A 122 -23.39 -10.04 4.94
CA ILE A 122 -23.26 -11.51 4.90
C ILE A 122 -24.28 -12.16 5.83
N ASP A 123 -24.32 -11.73 7.10
CA ASP A 123 -25.20 -12.29 8.13
C ASP A 123 -26.69 -12.19 7.73
N GLU A 124 -27.09 -11.06 7.12
CA GLU A 124 -28.45 -10.88 6.60
C GLU A 124 -28.77 -11.85 5.46
N LEU A 125 -27.83 -12.09 4.55
CA LEU A 125 -28.02 -13.00 3.42
C LEU A 125 -28.09 -14.47 3.87
N GLU A 126 -27.30 -14.84 4.88
CA GLU A 126 -27.33 -16.18 5.46
C GLU A 126 -28.62 -16.44 6.24
N SER A 127 -29.08 -15.47 7.04
CA SER A 127 -30.33 -15.56 7.79
C SER A 127 -31.54 -15.80 6.87
N ARG A 128 -31.64 -15.04 5.77
CA ARG A 128 -32.70 -15.22 4.74
C ARG A 128 -32.65 -16.56 4.03
N ARG A 129 -31.50 -17.26 4.07
CA ARG A 129 -31.30 -18.58 3.47
C ARG A 129 -31.70 -19.71 4.41
N GLY A 130 -31.53 -19.53 5.72
CA GLY A 130 -31.95 -20.49 6.75
C GLY A 130 -33.47 -20.51 7.02
N GLU A 131 -34.19 -19.47 6.60
CA GLU A 131 -35.66 -19.37 6.71
C GLU A 131 -36.42 -19.97 5.50
N LYS A 132 -35.73 -20.55 4.52
CA LYS A 132 -36.30 -21.23 3.33
C LYS A 132 -36.04 -22.73 3.35
#